data_AF-A0A7C9KP14-F1
#
_entry.id   AF-A0A7C9KP14-F1
#
_cell.length_a   1.000
_cell.length_b   1.000
_cell.length_c   1.000
_cell.angle_alpha   90.00
_cell.angle_beta   90.00
_cell.angle_gamma   90.00
#
_symmetry.space_group_name_H-M   'P 1'
#
loop_
_entity.id
_entity.type
_entity.pdbx_description
1 polymer ?
#
loop_
_entity_poly.entity_id
_entity_poly.type
_entity_poly.pdbx_seq_one_letter_code
_entity_poly.pdbx_strand_id
1 'polypeptide(L)'
;MIGANGVQVPSKTIWKGVGKERIDVENPNPGQRAGQLHYQGNQGNKYYYDSISNTFPDAPKKVNELLKDSSFKNAIDKGMKQYLGEK
;
A
#
# COMPACT_ATOMS: atom_id res chain seq x y z
N MET A 1 -14.90 2.74 5.33
CA MET A 1 -14.30 2.26 4.08
C MET A 1 -13.02 3.02 3.86
N ILE A 2 -11.89 2.32 3.76
CA ILE A 2 -10.59 2.96 3.51
C ILE A 2 -10.62 3.73 2.18
N GLY A 3 -9.97 4.89 2.11
CA GLY A 3 -9.89 5.66 0.86
C GLY A 3 -11.05 6.63 0.64
N ALA A 4 -12.10 6.61 1.46
CA ALA A 4 -13.30 7.42 1.23
C ALA A 4 -13.05 8.93 1.29
N ASN A 5 -12.09 9.35 2.12
CA ASN A 5 -11.66 10.75 2.25
C ASN A 5 -10.37 11.05 1.44
N GLY A 6 -9.91 10.07 0.66
CA GLY A 6 -8.69 10.15 -0.13
C GLY A 6 -8.90 10.82 -1.49
N VAL A 7 -7.81 10.97 -2.24
CA VAL A 7 -7.86 11.47 -3.63
C VAL A 7 -8.21 10.35 -4.59
N GLN A 8 -8.86 10.70 -5.70
CA GLN A 8 -9.09 9.74 -6.78
C GLN A 8 -7.76 9.43 -7.49
N VAL A 9 -7.34 8.17 -7.47
CA VAL A 9 -6.13 7.70 -8.15
C VAL A 9 -6.39 6.31 -8.74
N PRO A 10 -6.22 6.09 -10.06
CA PRO A 10 -6.46 4.76 -10.65
C PRO A 10 -5.46 3.73 -10.11
N SER A 11 -4.17 3.98 -10.30
CA SER A 11 -3.07 3.26 -9.67
C SER A 11 -1.83 4.15 -9.69
N LYS A 12 -1.07 4.17 -8.60
CA LYS A 12 0.18 4.94 -8.52
C LYS A 12 1.23 4.22 -7.69
N THR A 13 2.41 4.05 -8.28
CA THR A 13 3.59 3.59 -7.56
C THR A 13 4.11 4.67 -6.63
N ILE A 14 4.21 4.35 -5.34
CA ILE A 14 4.68 5.26 -4.28
C ILE A 14 6.00 4.83 -3.65
N TRP A 15 6.47 3.62 -3.96
CA TRP A 15 7.80 3.12 -3.61
C TRP A 15 8.28 2.12 -4.64
N LYS A 16 9.60 2.11 -4.88
CA LYS A 16 10.28 1.13 -5.71
C LYS A 16 11.44 0.58 -4.90
N GLY A 17 11.58 -0.74 -4.88
CA GLY A 17 12.75 -1.40 -4.33
C GLY A 17 13.69 -1.87 -5.43
N VAL A 18 14.38 -2.98 -5.18
CA VAL A 18 15.33 -3.56 -6.13
C VAL A 18 14.58 -4.44 -7.15
N GLY A 19 14.75 -4.12 -8.43
CA GLY A 19 14.13 -4.85 -9.54
C GLY A 19 12.72 -4.37 -9.85
N LYS A 20 11.75 -5.28 -9.85
CA LYS A 20 10.32 -5.04 -10.14
C LYS A 20 9.49 -4.79 -8.88
N GLU A 21 10.09 -4.90 -7.69
CA GLU A 21 9.34 -4.74 -6.46
C GLU A 21 8.90 -3.29 -6.21
N ARG A 22 7.69 -3.12 -5.69
CA ARG A 22 7.06 -1.80 -5.54
C ARG A 22 5.90 -1.81 -4.56
N ILE A 23 5.54 -0.62 -4.09
CA ILE A 23 4.26 -0.37 -3.42
C ILE A 23 3.41 0.51 -4.34
N ASP A 24 2.19 0.07 -4.59
CA ASP A 24 1.20 0.79 -5.38
C ASP A 24 -0.03 1.11 -4.50
N VAL A 25 -0.62 2.29 -4.74
CA VAL A 25 -1.88 2.72 -4.14
C VAL A 25 -2.94 2.94 -5.21
N GLU A 26 -4.15 2.48 -4.95
CA GLU A 26 -5.30 2.55 -5.84
C GLU A 26 -6.51 3.09 -5.06
N ASN A 27 -7.16 4.12 -5.59
CA ASN A 27 -8.40 4.69 -5.07
C ASN A 27 -9.24 5.23 -6.24
N PRO A 28 -9.72 4.36 -7.15
CA PRO A 28 -10.29 4.81 -8.43
C PRO A 28 -11.64 5.50 -8.27
N ASN A 29 -12.36 5.27 -7.17
CA ASN A 29 -13.67 5.85 -6.92
C ASN A 29 -13.90 6.05 -5.40
N PRO A 30 -13.30 7.10 -4.81
CA PRO A 30 -13.39 7.38 -3.37
C PRO A 30 -14.85 7.46 -2.90
N GLY A 31 -15.15 6.87 -1.74
CA GLY A 31 -16.49 6.90 -1.15
C GLY A 31 -17.48 5.91 -1.77
N GLN A 32 -17.13 5.24 -2.88
CA GLN A 32 -17.93 4.18 -3.51
C GLN A 32 -17.24 2.82 -3.49
N ARG A 33 -15.91 2.78 -3.59
CA ARG A 33 -15.09 1.57 -3.51
C ARG A 33 -13.97 1.76 -2.50
N ALA A 34 -13.65 0.71 -1.75
CA ALA A 34 -12.50 0.70 -0.86
C ALA A 34 -11.22 0.92 -1.66
N GLY A 35 -10.43 1.91 -1.25
CA GLY A 35 -9.07 2.07 -1.73
C GLY A 35 -8.19 0.91 -1.28
N GLN A 36 -7.03 0.77 -1.89
CA GLN A 36 -6.13 -0.35 -1.66
C GLN A 36 -4.68 0.14 -1.69
N LEU A 37 -3.87 -0.39 -0.79
CA LEU A 37 -2.42 -0.30 -0.82
C LEU A 37 -1.87 -1.71 -0.88
N HIS A 38 -0.91 -1.96 -1.78
CA HIS A 38 -0.33 -3.28 -1.89
C HIS A 38 1.16 -3.22 -2.24
N TYR A 39 1.89 -4.21 -1.75
CA TYR A 39 3.24 -4.49 -2.23
C TYR A 39 3.18 -5.55 -3.34
N GLN A 40 3.92 -5.32 -4.42
CA GLN A 40 4.14 -6.30 -5.46
C GLN A 40 5.62 -6.68 -5.49
N GLY A 41 5.91 -7.97 -5.33
CA GLY A 41 7.28 -8.49 -5.31
C GLY A 41 7.85 -8.76 -6.70
N ASN A 42 9.15 -9.07 -6.75
CA ASN A 42 9.89 -9.33 -7.98
C ASN A 42 9.33 -10.47 -8.87
N GLN A 43 8.70 -11.46 -8.23
CA GLN A 43 8.08 -12.62 -8.90
C GLN A 43 6.63 -12.34 -9.33
N GLY A 44 6.11 -11.13 -9.12
CA GLY A 44 4.74 -10.76 -9.45
C GLY A 44 3.73 -10.97 -8.32
N ASN A 45 4.12 -11.63 -7.22
CA ASN A 45 3.27 -11.83 -6.03
C ASN A 45 2.76 -10.49 -5.49
N LYS A 46 1.49 -10.44 -5.12
CA LYS A 46 0.80 -9.23 -4.66
C LYS A 46 0.28 -9.45 -3.24
N TYR A 47 0.56 -8.52 -2.33
CA TYR A 47 0.11 -8.58 -0.94
C TYR A 47 -0.53 -7.25 -0.55
N TYR A 48 -1.75 -7.31 -0.02
CA TYR A 48 -2.50 -6.12 0.39
C TYR A 48 -2.17 -5.73 1.82
N TYR A 49 -2.02 -4.44 2.04
CA TYR A 49 -1.79 -3.88 3.36
C TYR A 49 -3.10 -3.80 4.11
N ASP A 50 -3.11 -4.33 5.33
CA ASP A 50 -4.21 -4.19 6.27
C ASP A 50 -3.85 -3.10 7.28
N SER A 51 -4.63 -2.02 7.28
CA SER A 51 -4.46 -0.88 8.19
C SER A 51 -4.90 -1.16 9.62
N ILE A 52 -5.63 -2.25 9.86
CA ILE A 52 -6.04 -2.65 11.23
C ILE A 52 -4.86 -3.32 11.93
N SER A 53 -4.29 -4.36 11.32
CA SER A 53 -3.10 -5.04 11.85
C SER A 53 -1.80 -4.26 11.61
N ASN A 54 -1.80 -3.27 10.70
CA ASN A 54 -0.62 -2.58 10.18
C ASN A 54 0.41 -3.54 9.53
N THR A 55 -0.08 -4.60 8.88
CA THR A 55 0.75 -5.64 8.26
C THR A 55 0.25 -6.03 6.87
N PHE A 56 0.99 -6.92 6.20
CA PHE A 56 0.51 -7.69 5.06
C PHE A 56 0.17 -9.10 5.55
N PRO A 57 -1.10 -9.38 5.96
CA PRO A 57 -1.45 -10.59 6.70
C PRO A 57 -1.23 -11.87 5.89
N ASP A 58 -1.52 -11.85 4.58
CA ASP A 58 -1.33 -13.00 3.68
C ASP A 58 0.09 -13.09 3.11
N ALA A 59 1.00 -12.23 3.56
CA ALA A 59 2.36 -12.20 3.07
C ALA A 59 3.32 -13.08 3.88
N PRO A 60 4.33 -13.67 3.23
CA PRO A 60 5.43 -14.33 3.93
C PRO A 60 6.09 -13.36 4.93
N LYS A 61 6.60 -13.90 6.04
CA LYS A 61 7.27 -13.13 7.10
C LYS A 61 8.27 -12.08 6.57
N LYS A 62 9.06 -12.44 5.55
CA LYS A 62 10.04 -11.56 4.89
C LYS A 62 9.45 -10.25 4.34
N VAL A 63 8.18 -10.24 3.92
CA VAL A 63 7.51 -9.03 3.41
C VAL A 63 7.19 -8.11 4.58
N ASN A 64 6.69 -8.66 5.69
CA ASN A 64 6.44 -7.88 6.90
C ASN A 64 7.75 -7.39 7.57
N GLU A 65 8.88 -8.04 7.32
CA GLU A 65 10.20 -7.51 7.73
C GLU A 65 10.58 -6.22 7.01
N LEU A 66 10.08 -5.97 5.79
CA LEU A 66 10.27 -4.70 5.07
C LEU A 66 9.61 -3.51 5.79
N LEU A 67 8.63 -3.74 6.68
CA LEU A 67 8.03 -2.68 7.49
C LEU A 67 9.02 -2.02 8.46
N LYS A 68 10.17 -2.66 8.70
CA LYS A 68 11.27 -2.10 9.50
C LYS A 68 12.14 -1.14 8.69
N ASP A 69 12.10 -1.22 7.36
CA ASP A 69 12.78 -0.27 6.48
C ASP A 69 12.02 1.05 6.47
N SER A 70 12.72 2.14 6.75
CA SER A 70 12.11 3.46 6.88
C SER A 70 11.58 3.98 5.55
N SER A 71 12.24 3.70 4.43
CA SER A 71 11.74 4.11 3.10
C SER A 71 10.44 3.38 2.75
N PHE A 72 10.36 2.09 3.05
CA PHE A 72 9.20 1.26 2.82
C PHE A 72 8.02 1.71 3.69
N LYS A 73 8.27 1.89 5.00
CA LYS A 73 7.24 2.36 5.94
C LYS A 73 6.75 3.77 5.59
N ASN A 74 7.65 4.70 5.26
CA ASN A 74 7.27 6.06 4.87
C ASN A 74 6.37 6.08 3.63
N ALA A 75 6.58 5.14 2.70
CA ALA A 75 5.71 5.01 1.55
C ALA A 75 4.32 4.47 1.90
N ILE A 76 4.22 3.52 2.82
CA ILE A 76 2.93 3.10 3.38
C ILE A 76 2.22 4.28 4.03
N ASP A 77 2.89 5.01 4.91
CA ASP A 77 2.33 6.17 5.59
C ASP A 77 1.87 7.24 4.58
N LYS A 78 2.64 7.47 3.51
CA LYS A 78 2.26 8.34 2.40
C LYS A 78 1.01 7.85 1.68
N GLY A 79 0.94 6.56 1.35
CA GLY A 79 -0.22 5.92 0.73
C GLY A 79 -1.49 6.11 1.56
N MET A 80 -1.40 5.77 2.85
CA MET A 80 -2.49 5.87 3.80
C MET A 80 -2.98 7.33 3.98
N LYS A 81 -2.06 8.26 4.24
CA LYS A 81 -2.43 9.65 4.60
C LYS A 81 -2.75 10.51 3.38
N GLN A 82 -1.91 10.47 2.35
CA GLN A 82 -2.04 11.41 1.22
C GLN A 82 -2.97 10.90 0.12
N TYR A 83 -3.08 9.57 -0.06
CA TYR A 83 -3.89 9.00 -1.14
C TYR A 83 -5.21 8.41 -0.64
N LEU A 84 -5.19 7.75 0.52
CA LEU A 84 -6.39 7.12 1.07
C LEU A 84 -7.11 8.00 2.11
N GLY A 85 -6.49 9.10 2.56
CA GLY A 85 -7.13 10.06 3.47
C GLY A 85 -7.35 9.50 4.89
N GLU A 86 -6.56 8.51 5.28
CA GLU A 86 -6.57 7.93 6.63
C GLU A 86 -5.74 8.79 7.58
N LYS A 87 -6.13 8.85 8.86
CA LYS A 87 -5.53 9.73 9.89
C LYS A 87 -4.66 8.94 10.87
#